data_AF-A0A091C7W8-F1
#
_entry.id   AF-A0A091C7W8-F1
#
_cell.length_a   1.000
_cell.length_b   1.000
_cell.length_c   1.000
_cell.angle_alpha   90.00
_cell.angle_beta   90.00
_cell.angle_gamma   90.00
#
_symmetry.space_group_name_H-M   'P 1'
#
loop_
_entity.id
_entity.type
_entity.pdbx_description
1 polymer ?
#
loop_
_entity_poly.entity_id
_entity_poly.type
_entity_poly.pdbx_seq_one_letter_code
_entity_poly.pdbx_strand_id
1 'polypeptide(L)'
;MSNNKMTFHLLKEDNNELAQAIKLFVETFKTETITAHTYNFNHELTEKQYYKASLLNAKLCIKQGHDIIIAKINDTMVRVSIIKKRTSKFFV
;
A
#
# COMPACT_ATOMS: atom_id res chain seq x y z
N MET A 1 -9.90 -3.04 -29.82
CA MET A 1 -10.33 -3.11 -28.40
C MET A 1 -9.09 -3.35 -27.55
N SER A 2 -8.68 -2.41 -26.69
CA SER A 2 -7.55 -2.64 -25.79
C SER A 2 -7.97 -3.65 -24.73
N ASN A 3 -7.34 -4.83 -24.71
CA ASN A 3 -7.50 -5.82 -23.66
C ASN A 3 -6.85 -5.32 -22.35
N ASN A 4 -7.45 -4.33 -21.70
CA ASN A 4 -7.02 -3.83 -20.40
C ASN A 4 -7.44 -4.83 -19.32
N LYS A 5 -6.79 -6.00 -19.30
CA LYS A 5 -7.06 -7.03 -18.32
C LYS A 5 -6.44 -6.61 -16.98
N MET A 6 -7.28 -6.47 -15.97
CA MET A 6 -6.83 -6.23 -14.61
C MET A 6 -6.40 -7.55 -13.96
N THR A 7 -5.25 -7.53 -13.30
CA THR A 7 -4.69 -8.67 -12.56
C THR A 7 -4.39 -8.27 -11.13
N PHE A 8 -4.42 -9.23 -10.21
CA PHE A 8 -4.20 -9.01 -8.78
C PHE A 8 -3.04 -9.86 -8.31
N HIS A 9 -2.13 -9.26 -7.53
CA HIS A 9 -0.92 -9.93 -7.06
C HIS A 9 -0.73 -9.68 -5.57
N LEU A 10 -0.35 -10.73 -4.84
CA LEU A 10 0.03 -10.64 -3.44
C LEU A 10 1.50 -10.21 -3.33
N LEU A 11 1.76 -9.21 -2.48
CA LEU A 11 3.11 -8.79 -2.15
C LEU A 11 3.63 -9.51 -0.91
N LYS A 12 4.90 -9.91 -0.98
CA LYS A 12 5.68 -10.45 0.13
C LYS A 12 6.71 -9.42 0.60
N GLU A 13 7.31 -9.63 1.77
CA GLU A 13 8.23 -8.66 2.39
C GLU A 13 9.47 -8.39 1.54
N ASP A 14 9.97 -9.42 0.85
CA ASP A 14 11.14 -9.42 -0.03
C ASP A 14 10.83 -9.00 -1.48
N ASN A 15 9.58 -8.63 -1.76
CA ASN A 15 9.18 -8.25 -3.11
C ASN A 15 9.67 -6.83 -3.45
N ASN A 16 10.45 -6.70 -4.51
CA ASN A 16 10.96 -5.43 -5.03
C ASN A 16 9.86 -4.42 -5.41
N GLU A 17 8.63 -4.88 -5.61
CA GLU A 17 7.46 -4.05 -5.92
C GLU A 17 6.83 -3.39 -4.68
N LEU A 18 7.19 -3.81 -3.46
CA LEU A 18 6.61 -3.26 -2.23
C LEU A 18 6.88 -1.76 -2.10
N ALA A 19 8.12 -1.33 -2.38
CA ALA A 19 8.47 0.10 -2.31
C ALA A 19 7.66 0.94 -3.30
N GLN A 20 7.42 0.42 -4.51
CA GLN A 20 6.62 1.07 -5.56
C GLN A 20 5.13 1.10 -5.17
N ALA A 21 4.62 0.01 -4.61
CA ALA A 21 3.25 -0.08 -4.12
C ALA A 21 2.98 0.95 -3.02
N ILE A 22 3.88 1.07 -2.05
CA ILE A 22 3.72 2.07 -0.99
C ILE A 22 3.88 3.50 -1.53
N LYS A 23 4.70 3.72 -2.55
CA LYS A 23 4.79 5.02 -3.20
C LYS A 23 3.45 5.41 -3.84
N LEU A 24 2.86 4.50 -4.63
CA LEU A 24 1.53 4.69 -5.22
C LEU A 24 0.44 4.93 -4.17
N PHE A 25 0.47 4.16 -3.08
CA PHE A 25 -0.43 4.35 -1.94
C PHE A 25 -0.32 5.77 -1.37
N VAL A 26 0.89 6.23 -1.06
CA VAL A 26 1.11 7.59 -0.52
C VAL A 26 0.68 8.66 -1.51
N GLU A 27 1.01 8.52 -2.80
CA GLU A 27 0.60 9.45 -3.85
C GLU A 27 -0.93 9.58 -3.93
N THR A 28 -1.65 8.45 -3.84
CA THR A 28 -3.11 8.44 -3.81
C THR A 28 -3.64 9.21 -2.60
N PHE A 29 -3.09 8.95 -1.40
CA PHE A 29 -3.53 9.59 -0.16
C PHE A 29 -3.24 11.10 -0.10
N LYS A 30 -2.22 11.60 -0.80
CA LYS A 30 -2.01 13.06 -0.96
C LYS A 30 -3.13 13.74 -1.72
N THR A 31 -3.75 13.01 -2.65
CA THR A 31 -4.83 13.53 -3.49
C THR A 31 -6.22 13.31 -2.88
N GLU A 32 -6.33 12.47 -1.84
CA GLU A 32 -7.57 12.25 -1.12
C GLU A 32 -7.86 13.39 -0.13
N THR A 33 -9.02 14.03 -0.31
CA THR A 33 -9.41 15.31 0.32
C THR A 33 -9.25 15.34 1.84
N ILE A 34 -9.68 14.28 2.54
CA ILE A 34 -9.65 14.24 4.02
C ILE A 34 -8.22 14.08 4.53
N THR A 35 -7.43 13.20 3.90
CA THR A 35 -6.06 12.93 4.30
C THR A 35 -5.15 14.12 4.00
N ALA A 36 -5.30 14.73 2.82
CA ALA A 36 -4.58 15.95 2.44
C ALA A 36 -4.82 17.09 3.43
N HIS A 37 -6.07 17.27 3.84
CA HIS A 37 -6.46 18.28 4.83
C HIS A 37 -5.93 17.96 6.24
N THR A 38 -5.93 16.69 6.65
CA THR A 38 -5.54 16.27 8.00
C THR A 38 -4.03 16.31 8.23
N TYR A 39 -3.24 15.89 7.23
CA TYR A 39 -1.80 15.72 7.40
C TYR A 39 -0.95 16.88 6.85
N ASN A 40 -1.56 17.87 6.18
CA ASN A 40 -0.88 19.02 5.59
C ASN A 40 0.39 18.62 4.78
N PHE A 41 0.17 17.80 3.75
CA PHE A 41 1.25 17.33 2.87
C PHE A 41 1.95 18.44 2.05
N ASN A 42 1.54 19.71 2.19
CA ASN A 42 2.20 20.85 1.56
C ASN A 42 3.65 21.06 2.06
N HIS A 43 4.04 20.42 3.17
CA HIS A 43 5.39 20.45 3.68
C HIS A 43 6.16 19.19 3.24
N GLU A 44 7.24 19.34 2.47
CA GLU A 44 8.01 18.23 1.88
C GLU A 44 8.50 17.20 2.92
N LEU A 45 8.87 17.67 4.12
CA LEU A 45 9.23 16.79 5.24
C LEU A 45 8.10 15.85 5.68
N THR A 46 6.84 16.31 5.65
CA THR A 46 5.67 15.51 6.02
C THR A 46 5.49 14.35 5.06
N GLU A 47 5.59 14.59 3.76
CA GLU A 47 5.51 13.54 2.75
C GLU A 47 6.57 12.47 2.98
N LYS A 48 7.83 12.89 3.15
CA LYS A 48 8.96 11.95 3.34
C LYS A 48 8.78 11.10 4.59
N GLN A 49 8.31 11.70 5.69
CA GLN A 49 8.04 10.97 6.93
C GLN A 49 6.85 10.02 6.77
N TYR A 50 5.77 10.47 6.12
CA TYR A 50 4.59 9.65 5.88
C TYR A 50 4.90 8.44 4.98
N TYR A 51 5.74 8.62 3.95
CA TYR A 51 6.22 7.51 3.14
C TYR A 51 7.01 6.49 3.95
N LYS A 52 7.99 6.94 4.75
CA LYS A 52 8.77 6.05 5.63
C LYS A 52 7.87 5.29 6.62
N ALA A 53 6.91 5.98 7.24
CA ALA A 53 5.96 5.38 8.17
C ALA A 53 5.07 4.35 7.46
N SER A 54 4.56 4.67 6.27
CA SER A 54 3.74 3.77 5.47
C SER A 54 4.50 2.51 5.05
N LEU A 55 5.76 2.65 4.66
CA LEU A 55 6.62 1.52 4.28
C LEU A 55 6.91 0.61 5.48
N LEU A 56 7.20 1.20 6.65
CA LEU A 56 7.40 0.46 7.89
C LEU A 56 6.12 -0.30 8.29
N ASN A 57 4.97 0.37 8.22
CA ASN A 57 3.67 -0.22 8.55
C ASN A 57 3.31 -1.38 7.61
N ALA A 58 3.59 -1.25 6.31
CA ALA A 58 3.38 -2.31 5.33
C ALA A 58 4.21 -3.56 5.64
N LYS A 59 5.50 -3.38 5.94
CA LYS A 59 6.37 -4.49 6.37
C LYS A 59 5.86 -5.16 7.64
N LEU A 60 5.42 -4.36 8.63
CA LEU A 60 4.86 -4.89 9.88
C LEU A 60 3.57 -5.68 9.63
N CYS A 61 2.69 -5.19 8.77
CA CYS A 61 1.46 -5.88 8.38
C CYS A 61 1.78 -7.26 7.78
N ILE A 62 2.74 -7.34 6.85
CA ILE A 62 3.16 -8.64 6.26
C ILE A 62 3.69 -9.58 7.36
N LYS A 63 4.54 -9.09 8.27
CA LYS A 63 5.07 -9.89 9.39
C LYS A 63 3.99 -10.39 10.35
N GLN A 64 2.90 -9.64 10.49
CA GLN A 64 1.73 -10.02 11.29
C GLN A 64 0.80 -11.01 10.56
N GLY A 65 1.18 -11.47 9.36
CA GLY A 65 0.38 -12.39 8.55
C GLY A 65 -0.77 -11.71 7.81
N HIS A 66 -0.75 -10.38 7.67
CA HIS A 66 -1.66 -9.66 6.78
C HIS A 66 -1.14 -9.69 5.35
N ASP A 67 -2.06 -9.54 4.41
CA ASP A 67 -1.69 -9.51 2.99
C ASP A 67 -1.68 -8.07 2.47
N ILE A 68 -0.82 -7.83 1.49
CA ILE A 68 -0.91 -6.63 0.65
C ILE A 68 -1.18 -7.10 -0.76
N ILE A 69 -2.22 -6.57 -1.39
CA ILE A 69 -2.58 -6.86 -2.77
C ILE A 69 -2.35 -5.62 -3.62
N ILE A 70 -1.77 -5.83 -4.80
CA ILE A 70 -1.68 -4.83 -5.85
C ILE A 70 -2.57 -5.23 -7.03
N ALA A 71 -3.20 -4.24 -7.65
CA ALA A 71 -3.89 -4.40 -8.93
C ALA A 71 -3.03 -3.81 -10.05
N LYS A 72 -2.93 -4.53 -11.18
CA LYS A 72 -2.21 -4.08 -12.36
C LYS A 72 -3.10 -4.11 -13.60
N ILE A 73 -2.93 -3.14 -14.49
CA ILE A 73 -3.47 -3.13 -15.86
C ILE A 73 -2.28 -2.97 -16.80
N ASN A 74 -2.06 -3.93 -17.72
CA ASN A 74 -0.92 -3.92 -18.64
C ASN A 74 0.42 -3.70 -17.91
N ASP A 75 0.66 -4.48 -16.85
CA ASP A 75 1.81 -4.40 -15.92
C ASP A 75 1.99 -3.08 -15.15
N THR A 76 1.13 -2.09 -15.37
CA THR A 76 1.12 -0.84 -14.60
C THR A 76 0.32 -1.02 -13.32
N MET A 77 0.92 -0.72 -12.17
CA MET A 77 0.22 -0.76 -10.89
C MET A 77 -0.79 0.39 -10.80
N VAL A 78 -2.04 0.06 -10.52
CA VAL A 78 -3.15 1.05 -10.47
C VAL A 78 -3.79 1.15 -9.09
N ARG A 79 -3.57 0.17 -8.21
CA ARG A 79 -4.10 0.20 -6.84
C ARG A 79 -3.30 -0.69 -5.90
N VAL A 80 -3.31 -0.32 -4.62
CA VAL A 80 -2.74 -1.09 -3.51
C VAL A 80 -3.77 -1.19 -2.40
N SER A 81 -3.84 -2.33 -1.73
CA SER A 81 -4.72 -2.53 -0.58
C SER A 81 -4.09 -3.47 0.44
N ILE A 82 -4.27 -3.14 1.73
CA ILE A 82 -3.84 -3.98 2.85
C ILE A 82 -5.05 -4.76 3.34
N ILE A 83 -4.95 -6.09 3.33
CA ILE A 83 -5.99 -7.00 3.81
C ILE A 83 -5.59 -7.51 5.18
N LYS A 84 -6.23 -6.98 6.21
CA LYS A 84 -6.05 -7.43 7.59
C LYS A 84 -6.77 -8.75 7.80
N LYS A 85 -6.00 -9.82 8.01
CA LYS A 85 -6.54 -11.11 8.45
C LYS A 85 -6.73 -11.07 9.97
N ARG A 86 -7.88 -11.53 10.46
CA ARG A 86 -8.04 -11.79 11.90
C ARG A 86 -7.12 -12.96 12.25
N THR A 87 -6.07 -12.70 13.02
CA THR A 87 -5.36 -13.77 13.73
C THR A 87 -6.31 -14.33 14.78
N SER A 88 -7.00 -15.42 14.49
CA SER A 88 -7.66 -16.20 15.54
C SER A 88 -6.54 -16.76 16.40
N LYS A 89 -6.28 -16.13 17.55
CA LYS A 89 -5.60 -16.82 18.65
C LYS A 89 -6.54 -17.94 19.08
N PHE A 90 -6.40 -19.11 18.48
CA PHE A 90 -6.86 -20.34 19.13
C PHE A 90 -5.94 -20.52 20.33
N PHE A 91 -6.42 -20.10 21.50
CA PHE A 91 -5.91 -20.63 22.75
C PHE A 91 -6.44 -22.06 22.82
N VAL A 92 -5.54 -23.03 22.60
CA VAL A 92 -5.73 -24.41 23.03
C VAL A 92 -5.01 -24.56 24.36
#